data_AF-A0A3B0KLU0-F1
#
_entry.id   AF-A0A3B0KLU0-F1
#
_cell.length_a   1.000
_cell.length_b   1.000
_cell.length_c   1.000
_cell.angle_alpha   90.00
_cell.angle_beta   90.00
_cell.angle_gamma   90.00
#
_symmetry.space_group_name_H-M   'P 1'
#
loop_
_entity.id
_entity.type
_entity.pdbx_description
1 polymer ?
#
loop_
_entity_poly.entity_id
_entity_poly.type
_entity_poly.pdbx_seq_one_letter_code
_entity_poly.pdbx_strand_id
1 'polypeptide(L)'
;MHVKLHLTGLAVLLCLGLSYGAVIHRREESGTNQTIWDLTEALAGTAGLRGFSGTWITAEEFYYTATDRSIHKFNAATKTDAIFQNSTFLNNYVGATFTLSTDNTKILIRHNLTEKFRHSYIAQYDVYDIETNTTIQIHKGEKLQYCGWSPLRDRLAYVYLNNVYIHFNENLEISITYDGVDGIGHPWSTCGCTI
;
A
#
# COMPACT_ATOMS: atom_id res chain seq x y z
N MET A 1 80.47 43.43 -15.57
CA MET A 1 79.73 42.89 -14.41
C MET A 1 78.49 43.73 -14.16
N HIS A 2 77.46 43.58 -14.98
CA HIS A 2 76.12 44.12 -14.75
C HIS A 2 75.17 43.12 -15.43
N VAL A 3 73.93 43.03 -14.96
CA VAL A 3 72.91 42.05 -15.40
C VAL A 3 72.95 40.69 -14.66
N LYS A 4 72.85 40.71 -13.33
CA LYS A 4 72.31 39.57 -12.54
C LYS A 4 71.34 39.99 -11.43
N LEU A 5 70.82 41.24 -11.46
CA LEU A 5 69.94 41.77 -10.41
C LEU A 5 68.45 41.88 -10.81
N HIS A 6 68.10 41.65 -12.08
CA HIS A 6 66.71 41.81 -12.55
C HIS A 6 65.87 40.52 -12.50
N LEU A 7 66.50 39.34 -12.42
CA LEU A 7 65.78 38.08 -12.53
C LEU A 7 65.24 37.56 -11.19
N THR A 8 65.83 37.98 -10.06
CA THR A 8 65.40 37.56 -8.72
C THR A 8 64.22 38.40 -8.19
N GLY A 9 64.05 39.64 -8.65
CA GLY A 9 62.94 40.50 -8.25
C GLY A 9 61.58 40.10 -8.85
N LEU A 10 61.58 39.52 -10.06
CA LEU A 10 60.34 39.14 -10.75
C LEU A 10 59.71 37.84 -10.21
N ALA A 11 60.52 36.96 -9.62
CA ALA A 11 60.06 35.69 -9.05
C ALA A 11 59.31 35.85 -7.72
N VAL A 12 59.61 36.90 -6.94
CA VAL A 12 58.98 37.14 -5.63
C VAL A 12 57.56 37.73 -5.79
N LEU A 13 57.31 38.51 -6.84
CA LEU A 13 55.98 39.07 -7.14
C LEU A 13 54.98 38.02 -7.64
N LEU A 14 55.47 36.94 -8.26
CA LEU A 14 54.63 35.83 -8.72
C LEU A 14 54.20 34.89 -7.58
N CYS A 15 54.95 34.86 -6.46
CA CYS A 15 54.57 34.10 -5.27
C CYS A 15 53.58 34.84 -4.38
N LEU A 16 53.51 36.18 -4.45
CA LEU A 16 52.53 36.99 -3.72
C LEU A 16 51.21 37.17 -4.48
N GLY A 17 51.18 36.90 -5.79
CA GLY A 17 49.96 36.92 -6.61
C GLY A 17 49.12 35.63 -6.53
N LEU A 18 49.62 34.58 -5.87
CA LEU A 18 48.88 33.33 -5.63
C LEU A 18 48.07 33.31 -4.33
N SER A 19 47.91 34.46 -3.66
CA SER A 19 46.74 34.68 -2.80
C SER A 19 45.51 34.94 -3.67
N TYR A 20 45.21 34.03 -4.61
CA TYR A 20 43.84 33.88 -5.06
C TYR A 20 43.07 33.50 -3.81
N GLY A 21 42.24 34.43 -3.35
CA GLY A 21 41.42 34.23 -2.17
C GLY A 21 40.83 32.83 -2.25
N ALA A 22 40.97 32.07 -1.18
CA ALA A 22 40.05 30.97 -0.96
C ALA A 22 38.67 31.63 -1.08
N VAL A 23 38.03 31.45 -2.23
CA VAL A 23 36.60 31.62 -2.35
C VAL A 23 36.10 30.52 -1.46
N ILE A 24 35.99 30.83 -0.16
CA ILE A 24 35.05 30.17 0.71
C ILE A 24 33.76 30.36 -0.06
N HIS A 25 33.36 29.31 -0.76
CA HIS A 25 32.00 29.16 -1.19
C HIS A 25 31.25 29.16 0.13
N ARG A 26 30.88 30.36 0.59
CA ARG A 26 29.94 30.53 1.69
C ARG A 26 28.76 29.77 1.14
N ARG A 27 28.55 28.56 1.68
CA ARG A 27 27.28 27.88 1.56
C ARG A 27 26.30 28.97 1.99
N GLU A 28 25.56 29.52 1.03
CA GLU A 28 24.33 30.18 1.38
C GLU A 28 23.58 29.07 2.12
N GLU A 29 23.59 29.16 3.45
CA GLU A 29 22.46 28.68 4.19
C GLU A 29 21.31 29.45 3.56
N SER A 30 20.67 28.81 2.56
CA SER A 30 19.29 29.09 2.24
C SER A 30 18.63 29.08 3.60
N GLY A 31 18.39 30.28 4.13
CA GLY A 31 17.61 30.48 5.33
C GLY A 31 16.25 29.94 4.95
N THR A 32 16.08 28.64 5.13
CA THR A 32 14.79 28.01 5.07
C THR A 32 14.02 28.78 6.12
N ASN A 33 13.04 29.59 5.70
CA ASN A 33 12.02 30.13 6.57
C ASN A 33 11.28 28.92 7.13
N GLN A 34 11.90 28.23 8.10
CA GLN A 34 11.36 27.08 8.78
C GLN A 34 10.28 27.64 9.68
N THR A 35 9.05 27.48 9.25
CA THR A 35 7.90 27.68 10.12
C THR A 35 7.92 26.56 11.15
N ILE A 36 7.74 26.92 12.42
CA ILE A 36 7.59 25.95 13.51
C ILE A 36 6.33 25.13 13.23
N TRP A 37 6.42 23.82 13.44
CA TRP A 37 5.28 22.92 13.25
C TRP A 37 4.15 23.27 14.21
N ASP A 38 2.96 23.52 13.66
CA ASP A 38 1.77 23.89 14.42
C ASP A 38 0.88 22.67 14.73
N LEU A 39 0.10 22.75 15.81
CA LEU A 39 -0.88 21.73 16.16
C LEU A 39 -1.93 21.55 15.05
N THR A 40 -2.28 22.63 14.34
CA THR A 40 -3.24 22.53 13.23
C THR A 40 -2.72 21.68 12.08
N GLU A 41 -1.41 21.71 11.81
CA GLU A 41 -0.75 20.83 10.84
C GLU A 41 -0.79 19.36 11.28
N ALA A 42 -0.63 19.11 12.58
CA ALA A 42 -0.77 17.78 13.17
C ALA A 42 -2.17 17.20 12.97
N LEU A 43 -3.20 18.00 13.28
CA LEU A 43 -4.60 17.60 13.17
C LEU A 43 -5.03 17.46 11.71
N ALA A 44 -4.50 18.29 10.81
CA ALA A 44 -4.71 18.19 9.37
C ALA A 44 -3.95 17.03 8.72
N GLY A 45 -2.97 16.44 9.42
CA GLY A 45 -2.16 15.34 8.90
C GLY A 45 -1.29 15.73 7.71
N THR A 46 -0.90 17.02 7.59
CA THR A 46 -0.10 17.53 6.46
C THR A 46 1.27 16.85 6.33
N ALA A 47 1.82 16.40 7.46
CA ALA A 47 3.06 15.64 7.55
C ALA A 47 2.84 14.11 7.57
N GLY A 48 1.65 13.63 7.20
CA GLY A 48 1.32 12.21 7.17
C GLY A 48 2.19 11.43 6.17
N LEU A 49 2.78 10.33 6.62
CA LEU A 49 3.51 9.42 5.74
C LEU A 49 2.53 8.72 4.81
N ARG A 50 2.78 8.81 3.50
CA ARG A 50 2.01 8.04 2.52
C ARG A 50 2.54 6.61 2.47
N GLY A 51 1.70 5.67 2.87
CA GLY A 51 1.98 4.24 2.69
C GLY A 51 1.96 3.83 1.21
N PHE A 52 2.54 2.68 0.93
CA PHE A 52 2.49 2.05 -0.39
C PHE A 52 1.55 0.84 -0.33
N SER A 53 0.52 0.83 -1.19
CA SER A 53 -0.50 -0.22 -1.27
C SER A 53 -0.19 -1.29 -2.33
N GLY A 54 1.08 -1.70 -2.42
CA GLY A 54 1.51 -2.69 -3.40
C GLY A 54 1.47 -4.13 -2.88
N THR A 55 1.04 -5.06 -3.72
CA THR A 55 1.07 -6.51 -3.45
C THR A 55 1.87 -7.22 -4.53
N TRP A 56 2.88 -7.97 -4.11
CA TRP A 56 3.70 -8.80 -5.01
C TRP A 56 2.94 -10.03 -5.47
N ILE A 57 3.15 -10.41 -6.73
CA ILE A 57 2.58 -11.63 -7.33
C ILE A 57 3.68 -12.56 -7.79
N THR A 58 4.68 -11.99 -8.46
CA THR A 58 5.90 -12.70 -8.83
C THR A 58 7.10 -11.94 -8.27
N ALA A 59 8.31 -12.48 -8.46
CA ALA A 59 9.53 -11.78 -8.05
C ALA A 59 9.75 -10.45 -8.80
N GLU A 60 9.08 -10.27 -9.95
CA GLU A 60 9.27 -9.13 -10.84
C GLU A 60 8.03 -8.27 -10.97
N GLU A 61 6.83 -8.79 -10.65
CA GLU A 61 5.57 -8.09 -10.88
C GLU A 61 4.80 -7.87 -9.57
N PHE A 62 4.30 -6.66 -9.39
CA PHE A 62 3.40 -6.30 -8.31
C PHE A 62 2.26 -5.40 -8.81
N TYR A 63 1.18 -5.42 -8.05
CA TYR A 63 0.00 -4.61 -8.30
C TYR A 63 -0.10 -3.52 -7.24
N TYR A 64 -0.50 -2.32 -7.62
CA TYR A 64 -0.72 -1.23 -6.67
C TYR A 64 -1.92 -0.38 -7.09
N THR A 65 -2.46 0.35 -6.12
CA THR A 65 -3.52 1.33 -6.37
C THR A 65 -2.89 2.70 -6.60
N ALA A 66 -3.13 3.29 -7.76
CA ALA A 66 -2.69 4.65 -8.06
C ALA A 66 -3.54 5.69 -7.31
N THR A 67 -3.11 6.96 -7.35
CA THR A 67 -3.77 8.04 -6.59
C THR A 67 -5.20 8.31 -7.09
N ASP A 68 -5.49 8.00 -8.35
CA ASP A 68 -6.80 8.09 -8.98
C ASP A 68 -7.72 6.88 -8.69
N ARG A 69 -7.27 5.94 -7.85
CA ARG A 69 -7.94 4.66 -7.53
C ARG A 69 -8.02 3.66 -8.69
N SER A 70 -7.21 3.84 -9.74
CA SER A 70 -7.00 2.77 -10.74
C SER A 70 -6.03 1.71 -10.20
N ILE A 71 -6.15 0.47 -10.72
CA ILE A 71 -5.26 -0.64 -10.36
C ILE A 71 -4.21 -0.78 -11.46
N HIS A 72 -2.95 -0.68 -11.08
CA HIS A 72 -1.81 -0.79 -11.96
C HIS A 72 -1.07 -2.10 -11.74
N LYS A 73 -0.53 -2.66 -12.82
CA LYS A 73 0.42 -3.77 -12.82
C LYS A 73 1.79 -3.22 -13.22
N PHE A 74 2.76 -3.32 -12.31
CA PHE A 74 4.12 -2.87 -12.55
C PHE A 74 5.08 -4.06 -12.65
N ASN A 75 5.94 -4.04 -13.67
CA ASN A 75 7.06 -4.96 -13.79
C ASN A 75 8.37 -4.25 -13.40
N ALA A 76 9.00 -4.71 -12.32
CA ALA A 76 10.21 -4.14 -11.75
C ALA A 76 11.47 -4.43 -12.58
N ALA A 77 11.49 -5.53 -13.36
CA ALA A 77 12.63 -5.88 -14.21
C ALA A 77 12.69 -4.99 -15.46
N THR A 78 11.56 -4.77 -16.13
CA THR A 78 11.45 -3.94 -17.35
C THR A 78 11.12 -2.48 -17.05
N LYS A 79 10.70 -2.16 -15.83
CA LYS A 79 10.20 -0.84 -15.39
C LYS A 79 8.97 -0.38 -16.18
N THR A 80 8.15 -1.33 -16.63
CA THR A 80 6.92 -1.03 -17.37
C THR A 80 5.74 -0.98 -16.42
N ASP A 81 4.92 0.06 -16.55
CA ASP A 81 3.66 0.24 -15.85
C ASP A 81 2.49 0.09 -16.84
N ALA A 82 1.49 -0.71 -16.48
CA ALA A 82 0.29 -0.92 -17.25
C ALA A 82 -0.96 -0.81 -16.37
N ILE A 83 -2.00 -0.15 -16.86
CA ILE A 83 -3.30 -0.08 -16.19
C ILE A 83 -3.96 -1.46 -16.31
N PHE A 84 -4.18 -2.11 -15.17
CA PHE A 84 -4.86 -3.40 -15.09
C PHE A 84 -6.38 -3.23 -14.99
N GLN A 85 -6.84 -2.28 -14.15
CA GLN A 85 -8.25 -1.88 -14.07
C GLN A 85 -8.37 -0.37 -13.94
N ASN A 86 -9.35 0.22 -14.62
CA ASN A 86 -9.60 1.66 -14.59
C ASN A 86 -10.15 2.10 -13.22
N SER A 87 -10.04 3.39 -12.90
CA SER A 87 -10.58 3.98 -11.67
C SER A 87 -12.10 3.80 -11.54
N THR A 88 -12.84 3.77 -12.64
CA THR A 88 -14.29 3.52 -12.65
C THR A 88 -14.66 2.21 -11.95
N PHE A 89 -13.81 1.19 -12.03
CA PHE A 89 -14.03 -0.11 -11.39
C PHE A 89 -14.12 0.00 -9.86
N LEU A 90 -13.09 0.51 -9.20
CA LEU A 90 -13.08 0.66 -7.73
C LEU A 90 -13.96 1.80 -7.23
N ASN A 91 -14.32 2.77 -8.08
CA ASN A 91 -15.21 3.86 -7.71
C ASN A 91 -16.67 3.43 -7.55
N ASN A 92 -17.06 2.30 -8.12
CA ASN A 92 -18.37 1.69 -7.87
C ASN A 92 -18.49 1.14 -6.43
N TYR A 93 -17.38 0.99 -5.71
CA TYR A 93 -17.32 0.37 -4.40
C TYR A 93 -16.80 1.36 -3.33
N VAL A 94 -17.63 1.61 -2.32
CA VAL A 94 -17.28 2.52 -1.22
C VAL A 94 -16.22 1.89 -0.31
N GLY A 95 -15.09 2.58 -0.13
CA GLY A 95 -14.00 2.14 0.75
C GLY A 95 -13.32 0.85 0.28
N ALA A 96 -13.34 0.58 -1.03
CA ALA A 96 -12.91 -0.70 -1.58
C ALA A 96 -11.41 -0.96 -1.44
N THR A 97 -11.08 -2.19 -1.10
CA THR A 97 -9.75 -2.78 -1.24
C THR A 97 -9.86 -4.07 -2.03
N PHE A 98 -8.84 -4.44 -2.79
CA PHE A 98 -8.87 -5.65 -3.62
C PHE A 98 -7.77 -6.63 -3.27
N THR A 99 -7.95 -7.89 -3.65
CA THR A 99 -6.93 -8.94 -3.60
C THR A 99 -7.14 -9.87 -4.78
N LEU A 100 -6.05 -10.26 -5.44
CA LEU A 100 -6.11 -11.13 -6.61
C LEU A 100 -6.14 -12.61 -6.21
N SER A 101 -6.81 -13.42 -7.02
CA SER A 101 -6.71 -14.87 -6.97
C SER A 101 -5.28 -15.32 -7.32
N THR A 102 -4.93 -16.55 -6.95
CA THR A 102 -3.57 -17.10 -7.17
C THR A 102 -3.17 -17.20 -8.64
N ASP A 103 -4.16 -17.30 -9.53
CA ASP A 103 -4.00 -17.36 -10.99
C ASP A 103 -4.16 -16.00 -11.67
N ASN A 104 -4.45 -14.93 -10.91
CA ASN A 104 -4.71 -13.57 -11.39
C ASN A 104 -5.91 -13.44 -12.36
N THR A 105 -6.84 -14.40 -12.37
CA THR A 105 -8.05 -14.34 -13.23
C THR A 105 -9.24 -13.69 -12.53
N LYS A 106 -9.23 -13.63 -11.19
CA LYS A 106 -10.32 -13.05 -10.38
C LYS A 106 -9.82 -12.04 -9.37
N ILE A 107 -10.69 -11.09 -9.05
CA ILE A 107 -10.45 -10.02 -8.08
C ILE A 107 -11.47 -10.18 -6.95
N LEU A 108 -10.99 -10.39 -5.73
CA LEU A 108 -11.81 -10.28 -4.53
C LEU A 108 -11.84 -8.81 -4.09
N ILE A 109 -13.02 -8.24 -4.05
CA ILE A 109 -13.27 -6.84 -3.70
C ILE A 109 -13.93 -6.83 -2.33
N ARG A 110 -13.27 -6.21 -1.35
CA ARG A 110 -13.83 -5.94 -0.03
C ARG A 110 -14.31 -4.50 0.02
N HIS A 111 -15.58 -4.28 0.33
CA HIS A 111 -16.19 -2.95 0.38
C HIS A 111 -17.21 -2.83 1.53
N ASN A 112 -17.73 -1.61 1.76
CA ASN A 112 -18.72 -1.34 2.82
C ASN A 112 -18.27 -1.83 4.21
N LEU A 113 -16.98 -1.59 4.52
CA LEU A 113 -16.33 -2.01 5.74
C LEU A 113 -16.92 -1.30 6.97
N THR A 114 -17.14 -2.05 8.03
CA THR A 114 -17.54 -1.57 9.35
C THR A 114 -16.54 -2.09 10.37
N GLU A 115 -15.81 -1.19 11.01
CA GLU A 115 -14.83 -1.55 12.03
C GLU A 115 -15.53 -2.10 13.29
N LYS A 116 -14.96 -3.16 13.86
CA LYS A 116 -15.37 -3.71 15.16
C LYS A 116 -14.27 -3.50 16.20
N PHE A 117 -13.04 -3.81 15.80
CA PHE A 117 -11.82 -3.60 16.59
C PHE A 117 -10.67 -3.21 15.67
N ARG A 118 -9.48 -2.93 16.23
CA ARG A 118 -8.29 -2.46 15.48
C ARG A 118 -7.97 -3.29 14.23
N HIS A 119 -8.17 -4.61 14.29
CA HIS A 119 -7.89 -5.53 13.18
C HIS A 119 -9.09 -6.42 12.82
N SER A 120 -10.26 -6.14 13.41
CA SER A 120 -11.48 -6.91 13.18
C SER A 120 -12.51 -5.99 12.54
N TYR A 121 -13.03 -6.41 11.41
CA TYR A 121 -13.98 -5.66 10.62
C TYR A 121 -15.04 -6.61 10.08
N ILE A 122 -16.18 -6.04 9.71
CA ILE A 122 -17.20 -6.76 8.96
C ILE A 122 -17.42 -5.99 7.66
N ALA A 123 -17.34 -6.67 6.53
CA ALA A 123 -17.38 -6.06 5.21
C ALA A 123 -18.16 -6.95 4.22
N GLN A 124 -18.62 -6.36 3.13
CA GLN A 124 -19.16 -7.11 2.00
C GLN A 124 -18.02 -7.49 1.07
N TYR A 125 -18.17 -8.65 0.42
CA TYR A 125 -17.17 -9.21 -0.47
C TYR A 125 -17.81 -9.62 -1.78
N ASP A 126 -17.23 -9.14 -2.86
CA ASP A 126 -17.63 -9.45 -4.22
C ASP A 126 -16.44 -10.06 -4.97
N VAL A 127 -16.69 -11.07 -5.80
CA VAL A 127 -15.68 -11.65 -6.69
C VAL A 127 -15.97 -11.18 -8.10
N TYR A 128 -15.01 -10.51 -8.70
CA TYR A 128 -15.06 -10.08 -10.08
C TYR A 128 -14.17 -10.96 -10.95
N ASP A 129 -14.75 -11.53 -11.99
CA ASP A 129 -14.06 -12.31 -13.00
C ASP A 129 -13.61 -11.39 -14.15
N ILE A 130 -12.30 -11.40 -14.43
CA ILE A 130 -11.68 -10.50 -15.41
C ILE A 130 -12.00 -10.93 -16.84
N GLU A 131 -12.12 -12.24 -17.09
CA GLU A 131 -12.36 -12.76 -18.45
C GLU A 131 -13.79 -12.49 -18.90
N THR A 132 -14.75 -12.76 -18.01
CA THR A 132 -16.18 -12.62 -18.30
C THR A 132 -16.73 -11.23 -17.98
N ASN A 133 -15.97 -10.40 -17.25
CA ASN A 133 -16.41 -9.12 -16.71
C ASN A 133 -17.67 -9.22 -15.82
N THR A 134 -17.85 -10.35 -15.11
CA THR A 134 -18.99 -10.59 -14.24
C THR A 134 -18.62 -10.49 -12.77
N THR A 135 -19.50 -9.92 -11.96
CA THR A 135 -19.35 -9.86 -10.50
C THR A 135 -20.33 -10.82 -9.82
N ILE A 136 -19.83 -11.61 -8.88
CA ILE A 136 -20.61 -12.49 -8.02
C ILE A 136 -20.49 -11.99 -6.58
N GLN A 137 -21.62 -11.83 -5.90
CA GLN A 137 -21.64 -11.43 -4.49
C GLN A 137 -21.45 -12.66 -3.60
N ILE A 138 -20.49 -12.61 -2.69
CA ILE A 138 -20.27 -13.72 -1.75
C ILE A 138 -21.36 -13.72 -0.70
N HIS A 139 -21.90 -14.92 -0.41
CA HIS A 139 -22.94 -15.13 0.58
C HIS A 139 -24.13 -14.16 0.42
N LYS A 140 -24.63 -14.00 -0.82
CA LYS A 140 -25.77 -13.13 -1.16
C LYS A 140 -25.57 -11.64 -0.79
N GLY A 141 -24.33 -11.19 -0.68
CA GLY A 141 -24.00 -9.81 -0.34
C GLY A 141 -24.12 -9.49 1.15
N GLU A 142 -24.19 -10.50 2.00
CA GLU A 142 -24.16 -10.32 3.45
C GLU A 142 -22.79 -9.81 3.92
N LYS A 143 -22.79 -9.25 5.13
CA LYS A 143 -21.59 -8.71 5.78
C LYS A 143 -20.82 -9.84 6.47
N LEU A 144 -19.59 -10.09 6.01
CA LEU A 144 -18.71 -11.16 6.47
C LEU A 144 -17.60 -10.60 7.36
N GLN A 145 -17.18 -11.37 8.35
CA GLN A 145 -16.08 -10.98 9.26
C GLN A 145 -14.71 -11.11 8.59
N TYR A 146 -14.58 -12.07 7.68
CA TYR A 146 -13.37 -12.29 6.91
C TYR A 146 -13.71 -13.00 5.62
N CYS A 147 -12.95 -12.73 4.56
CA CYS A 147 -12.96 -13.50 3.32
C CYS A 147 -11.58 -13.39 2.67
N GLY A 148 -11.06 -14.49 2.14
CA GLY A 148 -9.74 -14.53 1.51
C GLY A 148 -9.56 -15.72 0.58
N TRP A 149 -8.62 -15.56 -0.36
CA TRP A 149 -8.26 -16.58 -1.34
C TRP A 149 -7.48 -17.74 -0.71
N SER A 150 -7.74 -18.94 -1.21
CA SER A 150 -6.88 -20.10 -0.96
C SER A 150 -5.56 -19.95 -1.72
N PRO A 151 -4.41 -20.29 -1.12
CA PRO A 151 -3.10 -20.11 -1.74
C PRO A 151 -2.78 -21.13 -2.85
N LEU A 152 -3.58 -22.21 -2.98
CA LEU A 152 -3.28 -23.32 -3.89
C LEU A 152 -4.31 -23.49 -5.01
N ARG A 153 -5.53 -22.97 -4.83
CA ARG A 153 -6.66 -23.19 -5.73
C ARG A 153 -7.51 -21.93 -5.76
N ASP A 154 -8.26 -21.77 -6.84
CA ASP A 154 -9.29 -20.74 -6.97
C ASP A 154 -10.51 -21.10 -6.09
N ARG A 155 -10.35 -20.88 -4.79
CA ARG A 155 -11.33 -21.12 -3.73
C ARG A 155 -11.24 -20.02 -2.71
N LEU A 156 -12.35 -19.73 -2.05
CA LEU A 156 -12.40 -18.72 -1.00
C LEU A 156 -12.76 -19.38 0.33
N ALA A 157 -12.19 -18.85 1.40
CA ALA A 157 -12.64 -19.12 2.75
C ALA A 157 -13.21 -17.84 3.35
N TYR A 158 -14.35 -17.93 4.01
CA TYR A 158 -14.97 -16.78 4.67
C TYR A 158 -15.52 -17.15 6.04
N VAL A 159 -15.74 -16.13 6.87
CA VAL A 159 -16.27 -16.26 8.22
C VAL A 159 -17.57 -15.48 8.33
N TYR A 160 -18.63 -16.17 8.74
CA TYR A 160 -19.97 -15.61 8.95
C TYR A 160 -20.53 -16.12 10.28
N LEU A 161 -20.99 -15.21 11.13
CA LEU A 161 -21.50 -15.53 12.48
C LEU A 161 -20.56 -16.45 13.27
N ASN A 162 -19.25 -16.15 13.24
CA ASN A 162 -18.19 -16.94 13.86
C ASN A 162 -18.07 -18.39 13.37
N ASN A 163 -18.71 -18.74 12.25
CA ASN A 163 -18.53 -20.01 11.57
C ASN A 163 -17.67 -19.86 10.31
N VAL A 164 -16.83 -20.85 10.06
CA VAL A 164 -15.93 -20.88 8.90
C VAL A 164 -16.58 -21.64 7.77
N TYR A 165 -16.53 -21.07 6.58
CA TYR A 165 -17.07 -21.64 5.35
C TYR A 165 -16.03 -21.65 4.24
N ILE A 166 -16.13 -22.63 3.35
CA ILE A 166 -15.37 -22.71 2.10
C ILE A 166 -16.33 -22.53 0.94
N HIS A 167 -16.04 -21.56 0.09
CA HIS A 167 -16.72 -21.34 -1.18
C HIS A 167 -15.90 -21.98 -2.30
N PHE A 168 -16.46 -23.03 -2.92
CA PHE A 168 -15.81 -23.78 -3.99
C PHE A 168 -16.13 -23.23 -5.38
N ASN A 169 -17.37 -22.79 -5.57
CA ASN A 169 -17.89 -22.15 -6.76
C ASN A 169 -19.15 -21.36 -6.38
N GLU A 170 -19.71 -20.60 -7.33
CA GLU A 170 -20.87 -19.71 -7.12
C GLU A 170 -22.05 -20.36 -6.36
N ASN A 171 -22.22 -21.68 -6.49
CA ASN A 171 -23.37 -22.41 -5.96
C ASN A 171 -23.03 -23.38 -4.82
N LEU A 172 -21.76 -23.48 -4.39
CA LEU A 172 -21.32 -24.46 -3.41
C LEU A 172 -20.53 -23.81 -2.27
N GLU A 173 -21.22 -23.63 -1.15
CA GLU A 173 -20.67 -23.22 0.15
C GLU A 173 -20.71 -24.41 1.11
N ILE A 174 -19.58 -24.70 1.76
CA ILE A 174 -19.47 -25.77 2.76
C ILE A 174 -19.04 -25.17 4.10
N SER A 175 -19.88 -25.32 5.11
CA SER A 175 -19.55 -25.04 6.52
C SER A 175 -18.52 -26.03 7.05
N ILE A 176 -17.42 -25.54 7.62
CA ILE A 176 -16.44 -26.36 8.34
C ILE A 176 -16.83 -26.48 9.82
N THR A 177 -17.32 -25.39 10.40
CA THR A 177 -17.69 -25.29 11.82
C THR A 177 -19.19 -25.00 11.95
N TYR A 178 -19.75 -25.33 13.12
CA TYR A 178 -21.18 -25.23 13.40
C TYR A 178 -21.51 -24.66 14.79
N ASP A 179 -20.48 -24.42 15.60
CA ASP A 179 -20.56 -24.00 17.00
C ASP A 179 -20.32 -22.50 17.19
N GLY A 180 -20.16 -21.74 16.10
CA GLY A 180 -20.01 -20.30 16.14
C GLY A 180 -21.24 -19.62 16.75
N VAL A 181 -20.99 -18.78 17.77
CA VAL A 181 -22.00 -17.94 18.42
C VAL A 181 -21.58 -16.49 18.23
N ASP A 182 -22.46 -15.67 17.67
CA ASP A 182 -22.21 -14.23 17.47
C ASP A 182 -22.28 -13.48 18.81
N GLY A 183 -21.16 -12.90 19.25
CA GLY A 183 -21.07 -12.10 20.47
C GLY A 183 -19.77 -12.29 21.28
N ILE A 184 -19.36 -11.24 21.98
CA ILE A 184 -18.31 -11.30 23.00
C ILE A 184 -18.86 -12.11 24.16
N GLY A 185 -18.19 -13.20 24.53
CA GLY A 185 -18.54 -14.01 25.69
C GLY A 185 -18.75 -13.13 26.92
N HIS A 186 -19.92 -13.28 27.54
CA HIS A 186 -20.18 -12.75 28.89
C HIS A 186 -19.10 -13.26 29.87
N PRO A 187 -18.87 -12.57 31.01
CA PRO A 187 -17.67 -12.75 31.84
C PRO A 187 -17.49 -14.11 32.55
N TRP A 188 -18.35 -15.10 32.31
CA TRP A 188 -18.36 -16.35 33.07
C TRP A 188 -18.54 -17.64 32.25
N SER A 189 -18.29 -17.64 30.94
CA SER A 189 -18.17 -18.91 30.21
C SER A 189 -16.70 -19.32 30.13
N THR A 190 -16.26 -20.06 31.14
CA THR A 190 -15.15 -21.00 31.04
C THR A 190 -15.42 -21.97 29.90
N CYS A 191 -14.76 -21.78 28.77
CA CYS A 191 -14.20 -22.82 27.90
C CYS A 191 -13.47 -22.10 26.77
N GLY A 192 -12.14 -22.20 26.78
CA GLY A 192 -11.32 -21.63 25.74
C GLY A 192 -11.47 -22.41 24.43
N CYS A 193 -11.48 -21.70 23.32
CA CYS A 193 -10.38 -21.81 22.38
C CYS A 193 -10.38 -20.55 21.51
N THR A 194 -9.27 -19.82 21.59
CA THR A 194 -8.91 -18.69 20.74
C THR A 194 -8.47 -19.22 19.38
N ILE A 195 -8.85 -18.52 18.31
CA ILE A 195 -7.98 -18.30 17.15
C ILE A 195 -7.97 -16.78 16.91
#